data_AF-A0A6J8BA40-F1
#
_entry.id   AF-A0A6J8BA40-F1
#
_cell.length_a   1.000
_cell.length_b   1.000
_cell.length_c   1.000
_cell.angle_alpha   90.00
_cell.angle_beta   90.00
_cell.angle_gamma   90.00
#
_symmetry.space_group_name_H-M   'P 1'
#
loop_
_entity.id
_entity.type
_entity.pdbx_description
1 polymer ?
#
loop_
_entity_poly.entity_id
_entity_poly.type
_entity_poly.pdbx_seq_one_letter_code
_entity_poly.pdbx_strand_id
1 'polypeptide(L)'
;MKILTCRWRKQFLVFLLLACVLYILIGLFIVSKFPKEESTQNSLSFKYADSLENLVNTNDINARSKQLLNETPQGNSELSNFQNVEEDFTGIHINDNNLIIRVESKLSYKVHIFYYPWFGNPEHDGKYYHWNHPYLPHWNKEEAKKYQTGTHVPPDDIGANFYPKLGPYSSSDPNVIHNHMGQMQKAGIGVCVVSWYPMGQADNEGKEPDSLIPEILDISALYRIKIAFHIEPYKGRSPETWRENIKYILNKYGDHESFYRHYDKMKKKHLPVYYIYDSYNVPPGNWAQIFQSNGAITVRNTDLDGIFIGLFVERQHKSDLLKAGFDGFYTYFATDRFSYGSTWGHWREIMKYAKERNKIFIPSIGPGYIDTRIRPWNAKNIRNRDNGSYYMSSAKFACDLYPEFLSITSFNEWHEGTQIEPAVKKKVEEDLYYLDYGSQGPSYYLDLTRKIVDTFLGLSRN
;
A
#
# COMPACT_ATOMS: atom_id res chain seq x y z
N MET A 1 -10.77 53.26 53.86
CA MET A 1 -10.11 52.71 52.65
C MET A 1 -10.77 51.39 52.15
N LYS A 2 -12.12 51.27 52.15
CA LYS A 2 -12.84 50.08 51.63
C LYS A 2 -13.99 50.41 50.64
N ILE A 3 -14.22 51.69 50.34
CA ILE A 3 -15.27 52.14 49.41
C ILE A 3 -14.70 52.47 48.01
N LEU A 4 -13.40 52.75 47.91
CA LEU A 4 -12.73 53.07 46.63
C LEU A 4 -12.43 51.84 45.75
N THR A 5 -12.36 50.62 46.28
CA THR A 5 -12.04 49.41 45.51
C THR A 5 -13.23 48.77 44.79
N CYS A 6 -14.47 49.09 45.19
CA CYS A 6 -15.68 48.55 44.56
C CYS A 6 -16.05 49.32 43.27
N ARG A 7 -15.77 50.64 43.23
CA ARG A 7 -16.10 51.51 42.09
C ARG A 7 -15.23 51.22 40.86
N TRP A 8 -13.95 50.91 41.07
CA TRP A 8 -13.00 50.53 40.01
C TRP A 8 -13.32 49.15 39.41
N ARG A 9 -13.76 48.18 40.22
CA ARG A 9 -14.19 46.86 39.70
C ARG A 9 -15.42 46.94 38.81
N LYS A 10 -16.42 47.75 39.18
CA LYS A 10 -17.59 47.98 38.31
C LYS A 10 -17.23 48.68 37.00
N GLN A 11 -16.36 49.69 37.05
CA GLN A 11 -15.91 50.39 35.84
C GLN A 11 -15.07 49.47 34.92
N PHE A 12 -14.23 48.60 35.49
CA PHE A 12 -13.46 47.62 34.73
C PHE A 12 -14.34 46.55 34.06
N LEU A 13 -15.36 46.05 34.78
CA LEU A 13 -16.34 45.12 34.23
C LEU A 13 -17.18 45.74 33.09
N VAL A 14 -17.58 47.00 33.23
CA VAL A 14 -18.29 47.72 32.16
C VAL A 14 -17.39 47.92 30.95
N PHE A 15 -16.10 48.22 31.15
CA PHE A 15 -15.14 48.36 30.06
C PHE A 15 -14.92 47.04 29.30
N LEU A 16 -14.82 45.91 30.02
CA LEU A 16 -14.69 44.58 29.43
C LEU A 16 -15.93 44.18 28.63
N LEU A 17 -17.12 44.51 29.14
CA LEU A 17 -18.40 44.27 28.44
C LEU A 17 -18.50 45.10 27.15
N LEU A 18 -18.12 46.38 27.19
CA LEU A 18 -18.09 47.24 26.02
C LEU A 18 -17.07 46.76 24.97
N ALA A 19 -15.90 46.28 25.41
CA ALA A 19 -14.90 45.69 24.52
C ALA A 19 -15.40 44.40 23.84
N CYS A 20 -16.08 43.52 24.58
CA CYS A 20 -16.69 42.32 24.00
C CYS A 20 -17.80 42.65 22.99
N VAL A 21 -18.66 43.63 23.30
CA VAL A 21 -19.71 44.08 22.36
C VAL A 21 -19.09 44.68 21.10
N LEU A 22 -18.05 45.49 21.24
CA LEU A 22 -17.33 46.06 20.09
C LEU A 22 -16.68 44.95 19.24
N TYR A 23 -16.09 43.93 19.86
CA TYR A 23 -15.49 42.79 19.15
C TYR A 23 -16.54 41.98 18.38
N ILE A 24 -17.72 41.75 18.98
CA ILE A 24 -18.84 41.07 18.31
C ILE A 24 -19.37 41.91 17.14
N LEU A 25 -19.50 43.23 17.31
CA LEU A 25 -19.95 44.12 16.23
C LEU A 25 -18.95 44.20 15.08
N ILE A 26 -17.64 44.20 15.38
CA ILE A 26 -16.59 44.10 14.36
C ILE A 26 -16.66 42.76 13.64
N GLY A 27 -16.84 41.65 14.38
CA GLY A 27 -17.02 40.32 13.79
C GLY A 27 -18.25 40.25 12.86
N LEU A 28 -19.39 40.79 13.29
CA LEU A 28 -20.61 40.84 12.48
C LEU A 28 -20.47 41.76 11.25
N PHE A 29 -19.73 42.86 11.37
CA PHE A 29 -19.42 43.75 10.25
C PHE A 29 -18.45 43.13 9.23
N ILE A 30 -17.47 42.35 9.72
CA ILE A 30 -16.57 41.56 8.86
C ILE A 30 -17.38 40.48 8.14
N VAL A 31 -18.23 39.73 8.84
CA VAL A 31 -19.10 38.70 8.25
C VAL A 31 -20.09 39.29 7.24
N SER A 32 -20.63 40.50 7.47
CA SER A 32 -21.55 41.15 6.52
C SER A 32 -20.87 41.73 5.28
N LYS A 33 -19.53 41.86 5.29
CA LYS A 33 -18.71 42.28 4.15
C LYS A 33 -18.29 41.11 3.25
N PHE A 34 -18.46 39.86 3.69
CA PHE A 34 -18.27 38.68 2.85
C PHE A 34 -19.58 38.35 2.12
N PRO A 35 -19.56 38.21 0.77
CA PRO A 35 -20.72 37.70 0.05
C PRO A 35 -21.06 36.30 0.57
N LYS A 36 -22.36 36.03 0.80
CA LYS A 36 -22.84 34.67 1.08
C LYS A 36 -22.48 33.79 -0.12
N GLU A 37 -21.49 32.93 0.02
CA GLU A 37 -21.28 31.83 -0.91
C GLU A 37 -22.48 30.88 -0.80
N GLU A 38 -23.33 30.90 -1.83
CA GLU A 38 -24.21 29.77 -2.11
C GLU A 38 -23.34 28.54 -2.36
N SER A 39 -23.68 27.44 -1.69
CA SER A 39 -23.03 26.15 -1.77
C SER A 39 -22.88 25.67 -3.22
N THR A 40 -21.69 25.81 -3.80
CA THR A 40 -21.31 25.23 -5.09
C THR A 40 -20.85 23.77 -4.90
N GLN A 41 -21.72 22.93 -4.36
CA GLN A 41 -21.53 21.48 -4.35
C GLN A 41 -22.03 20.82 -5.67
N ASN A 42 -22.73 21.57 -6.52
CA ASN A 42 -23.32 21.08 -7.78
C ASN A 42 -22.57 21.49 -9.06
N SER A 43 -21.56 22.38 -9.02
CA SER A 43 -20.84 22.82 -10.22
C SER A 43 -19.51 22.10 -10.46
N LEU A 44 -18.94 21.46 -9.43
CA LEU A 44 -17.76 20.60 -9.57
C LEU A 44 -18.13 19.22 -10.12
N SER A 45 -19.29 18.66 -9.77
CA SER A 45 -19.77 17.39 -10.31
C SER A 45 -20.07 17.45 -11.82
N PHE A 46 -20.57 18.58 -12.32
CA PHE A 46 -20.85 18.76 -13.74
C PHE A 46 -19.58 18.90 -14.60
N LYS A 47 -18.54 19.58 -14.11
CA LYS A 47 -17.28 19.72 -14.86
C LYS A 47 -16.52 18.40 -15.05
N TYR A 48 -16.68 17.43 -14.15
CA TYR A 48 -16.06 16.11 -14.30
C TYR A 48 -16.90 15.16 -15.17
N ALA A 49 -18.23 15.30 -15.18
CA ALA A 49 -19.12 14.50 -16.01
C ALA A 49 -18.89 14.75 -17.52
N ASP A 50 -18.73 16.02 -17.93
CA ASP A 50 -18.50 16.38 -19.35
C ASP A 50 -17.15 15.88 -19.89
N SER A 51 -16.17 15.64 -19.01
CA SER A 51 -14.86 15.09 -19.42
C SER A 51 -14.90 13.58 -19.69
N LEU A 52 -15.85 12.86 -19.08
CA LEU A 52 -16.01 11.42 -19.23
C LEU A 52 -16.86 11.05 -20.44
N GLU A 53 -17.83 11.88 -20.83
CA GLU A 53 -18.61 11.67 -22.07
C GLU A 53 -17.76 11.85 -23.34
N ASN A 54 -16.75 12.71 -23.31
CA ASN A 54 -15.88 12.94 -24.47
C ASN A 54 -14.85 11.82 -24.73
N LEU A 55 -14.76 10.80 -23.85
CA LEU A 55 -13.86 9.65 -24.03
C LEU A 55 -14.54 8.40 -24.62
N VAL A 56 -15.87 8.42 -24.85
CA VAL A 56 -16.62 7.26 -25.37
C VAL A 56 -17.41 7.68 -26.60
N ASN A 57 -16.79 7.59 -27.79
CA ASN A 57 -17.50 7.76 -29.04
C ASN A 57 -18.28 6.47 -29.39
N THR A 58 -19.54 6.39 -28.97
CA THR A 58 -20.43 5.21 -29.10
C THR A 58 -20.85 4.88 -30.53
N ASN A 59 -20.46 5.66 -31.53
CA ASN A 59 -20.90 5.47 -32.91
C ASN A 59 -20.06 4.42 -33.68
N ASP A 60 -18.83 4.12 -33.26
CA ASP A 60 -17.97 3.14 -33.94
C ASP A 60 -18.23 1.67 -33.53
N ILE A 61 -18.81 1.47 -32.34
CA ILE A 61 -19.10 0.12 -31.82
C ILE A 61 -20.35 -0.48 -32.48
N ASN A 62 -21.33 0.35 -32.84
CA ASN A 62 -22.60 -0.07 -33.43
C ASN A 62 -22.50 -0.50 -34.90
N ALA A 63 -21.48 -0.02 -35.63
CA ALA A 63 -21.25 -0.43 -37.01
C ALA A 63 -20.62 -1.83 -37.10
N ARG A 64 -19.78 -2.20 -36.12
CA ARG A 64 -19.03 -3.46 -36.13
C ARG A 64 -19.84 -4.64 -35.57
N SER A 65 -20.77 -4.40 -34.67
CA SER A 65 -21.66 -5.41 -34.09
C SER A 65 -22.74 -5.90 -35.06
N LYS A 66 -23.23 -5.05 -35.98
CA LYS A 66 -24.20 -5.45 -37.02
C LYS A 66 -23.62 -6.39 -38.08
N GLN A 67 -22.30 -6.45 -38.24
CA GLN A 67 -21.67 -7.30 -39.26
C GLN A 67 -21.39 -8.73 -38.77
N LEU A 68 -21.41 -8.98 -37.45
CA LEU A 68 -21.08 -10.27 -36.83
C LEU A 68 -22.29 -11.14 -36.45
N LEU A 69 -23.52 -10.62 -36.58
CA LEU A 69 -24.76 -11.31 -36.18
C LEU A 69 -25.42 -12.14 -37.31
N ASN A 70 -24.83 -12.19 -38.50
CA ASN A 70 -25.43 -12.89 -39.65
C ASN A 70 -24.85 -14.26 -39.98
N GLU A 71 -23.98 -14.83 -39.13
CA GLU A 71 -23.42 -16.15 -39.41
C GLU A 71 -23.51 -17.08 -38.19
N THR A 72 -24.18 -18.22 -38.45
CA THR A 72 -24.13 -19.56 -37.81
C THR A 72 -25.28 -19.98 -36.86
N PRO A 73 -25.83 -21.22 -37.01
CA PRO A 73 -27.14 -21.63 -36.50
C PRO A 73 -27.13 -22.57 -35.27
N GLN A 74 -28.33 -22.75 -34.74
CA GLN A 74 -28.81 -23.50 -33.56
C GLN A 74 -28.34 -24.96 -33.39
N GLY A 75 -28.23 -25.39 -32.12
CA GLY A 75 -28.23 -26.79 -31.71
C GLY A 75 -28.33 -26.99 -30.18
N ASN A 76 -29.50 -27.48 -29.73
CA ASN A 76 -29.91 -28.04 -28.41
C ASN A 76 -28.97 -29.17 -27.90
N SER A 77 -28.96 -29.73 -26.68
CA SER A 77 -29.69 -29.72 -25.39
C SER A 77 -28.88 -30.68 -24.47
N GLU A 78 -28.77 -30.56 -23.14
CA GLU A 78 -29.64 -31.09 -22.07
C GLU A 78 -28.73 -31.14 -20.81
N LEU A 79 -29.24 -30.78 -19.63
CA LEU A 79 -28.69 -31.24 -18.34
C LEU A 79 -29.75 -31.04 -17.27
N SER A 80 -30.22 -32.15 -16.70
CA SER A 80 -31.11 -32.20 -15.56
C SER A 80 -30.39 -32.75 -14.33
N ASN A 81 -30.80 -32.22 -13.18
CA ASN A 81 -30.65 -32.70 -11.80
C ASN A 81 -29.25 -32.68 -11.18
N PHE A 82 -29.07 -31.79 -10.18
CA PHE A 82 -29.07 -32.17 -8.76
C PHE A 82 -29.22 -30.91 -7.89
N GLN A 83 -30.26 -30.89 -7.03
CA GLN A 83 -30.50 -29.91 -5.98
C GLN A 83 -29.77 -30.31 -4.68
N ASN A 84 -29.32 -29.27 -3.96
CA ASN A 84 -29.24 -29.10 -2.49
C ASN A 84 -27.85 -28.63 -2.00
N VAL A 85 -27.66 -27.31 -1.92
CA VAL A 85 -27.15 -26.58 -0.73
C VAL A 85 -27.63 -25.11 -0.83
N GLU A 86 -28.69 -24.78 -0.10
CA GLU A 86 -29.08 -23.44 0.42
C GLU A 86 -28.24 -23.20 1.71
N GLU A 87 -27.75 -22.03 2.13
CA GLU A 87 -27.90 -20.58 1.90
C GLU A 87 -26.48 -19.97 2.10
N ASP A 88 -26.00 -18.97 1.35
CA ASP A 88 -26.23 -17.55 1.65
C ASP A 88 -25.95 -16.71 0.38
N PHE A 89 -26.97 -16.50 -0.46
CA PHE A 89 -26.95 -15.61 -1.62
C PHE A 89 -28.28 -14.87 -1.65
N THR A 90 -28.27 -13.56 -1.43
CA THR A 90 -29.41 -12.71 -1.80
C THR A 90 -28.95 -11.45 -2.51
N GLY A 91 -29.54 -11.22 -3.69
CA GLY A 91 -29.47 -9.95 -4.41
C GLY A 91 -29.16 -10.01 -5.90
N ILE A 92 -29.77 -10.90 -6.69
CA ILE A 92 -29.82 -10.73 -8.16
C ILE A 92 -31.26 -10.45 -8.57
N HIS A 93 -31.55 -9.20 -8.94
CA HIS A 93 -32.73 -8.85 -9.74
C HIS A 93 -32.33 -8.90 -11.22
N ILE A 94 -32.96 -9.80 -11.97
CA ILE A 94 -32.79 -9.90 -13.43
C ILE A 94 -33.84 -9.01 -14.08
N ASN A 95 -33.40 -8.06 -14.90
CA ASN A 95 -34.22 -7.48 -15.95
C ASN A 95 -33.41 -7.53 -17.25
N ASP A 96 -33.98 -8.21 -18.25
CA ASP A 96 -33.41 -8.38 -19.57
C ASP A 96 -33.34 -7.03 -20.31
N ASN A 97 -32.10 -6.55 -20.50
CA ASN A 97 -31.54 -5.93 -21.72
C ASN A 97 -30.23 -5.20 -21.36
N ASN A 98 -29.12 -5.62 -21.98
CA ASN A 98 -27.75 -5.07 -21.84
C ASN A 98 -27.01 -5.30 -20.51
N LEU A 99 -26.84 -6.56 -20.12
CA LEU A 99 -25.86 -6.92 -19.08
C LEU A 99 -24.43 -6.90 -19.63
N ILE A 100 -23.84 -5.70 -19.69
CA ILE A 100 -22.44 -5.58 -19.26
C ILE A 100 -22.49 -5.88 -17.76
N ILE A 101 -22.25 -7.13 -17.37
CA ILE A 101 -21.93 -7.44 -15.98
C ILE A 101 -20.62 -6.69 -15.72
N ARG A 102 -20.72 -5.48 -15.17
CA ARG A 102 -19.61 -4.91 -14.41
C ARG A 102 -19.44 -5.87 -13.24
N VAL A 103 -18.59 -6.88 -13.40
CA VAL A 103 -18.05 -7.63 -12.29
C VAL A 103 -17.37 -6.57 -11.45
N GLU A 104 -18.06 -6.08 -10.42
CA GLU A 104 -17.46 -5.21 -9.42
C GLU A 104 -16.22 -5.96 -8.96
N SER A 105 -15.04 -5.44 -9.24
CA SER A 105 -13.80 -6.19 -9.04
C SER A 105 -13.70 -6.55 -7.57
N LYS A 106 -13.92 -7.82 -7.23
CA LYS A 106 -13.94 -8.25 -5.83
C LYS A 106 -12.54 -8.06 -5.26
N LEU A 107 -12.42 -7.08 -4.36
CA LEU A 107 -11.21 -6.86 -3.57
C LEU A 107 -10.99 -8.06 -2.65
N SER A 108 -9.73 -8.42 -2.47
CA SER A 108 -9.32 -9.39 -1.47
C SER A 108 -8.60 -8.70 -0.32
N TYR A 109 -9.25 -8.60 0.84
CA TYR A 109 -8.60 -8.15 2.09
C TYR A 109 -7.63 -9.19 2.68
N LYS A 110 -7.34 -10.25 1.92
CA LYS A 110 -6.29 -11.24 2.22
C LYS A 110 -5.05 -11.07 1.33
N VAL A 111 -5.11 -10.18 0.33
CA VAL A 111 -3.98 -9.86 -0.55
C VAL A 111 -3.48 -8.47 -0.19
N HIS A 112 -2.23 -8.43 0.26
CA HIS A 112 -1.58 -7.25 0.79
C HIS A 112 -0.47 -6.81 -0.17
N ILE A 113 -0.26 -5.52 -0.38
CA ILE A 113 0.81 -5.01 -1.24
C ILE A 113 1.65 -3.96 -0.52
N PHE A 114 2.98 -4.07 -0.61
CA PHE A 114 3.89 -3.08 -0.03
C PHE A 114 3.90 -1.80 -0.87
N TYR A 115 3.79 -0.65 -0.22
CA TYR A 115 3.61 0.67 -0.82
C TYR A 115 4.52 1.71 -0.18
N TYR A 116 5.13 2.57 -0.99
CA TYR A 116 6.15 3.51 -0.58
C TYR A 116 5.74 4.94 -0.91
N PRO A 117 5.30 5.73 0.09
CA PRO A 117 4.89 7.13 -0.09
C PRO A 117 6.06 8.12 0.06
N TRP A 118 7.25 7.78 -0.44
CA TRP A 118 8.47 8.57 -0.19
C TRP A 118 8.96 9.39 -1.40
N PHE A 119 8.26 9.31 -2.54
CA PHE A 119 8.68 9.98 -3.76
C PHE A 119 8.27 11.45 -3.72
N GLY A 120 9.13 12.34 -4.22
CA GLY A 120 8.82 13.77 -4.23
C GLY A 120 9.34 14.46 -5.48
N ASN A 121 8.72 15.58 -5.85
CA ASN A 121 9.09 16.38 -7.01
C ASN A 121 9.13 17.90 -6.68
N PRO A 122 9.74 18.74 -7.53
CA PRO A 122 9.85 20.17 -7.28
C PRO A 122 8.52 20.91 -7.11
N GLU A 123 7.46 20.47 -7.80
CA GLU A 123 6.16 21.12 -7.79
C GLU A 123 5.44 20.99 -6.44
N HIS A 124 5.45 19.79 -5.84
CA HIS A 124 4.75 19.51 -4.59
C HIS A 124 5.65 19.54 -3.36
N ASP A 125 6.95 19.26 -3.52
CA ASP A 125 7.87 19.04 -2.41
C ASP A 125 9.08 20.01 -2.42
N GLY A 126 9.15 20.90 -3.41
CA GLY A 126 10.23 21.88 -3.59
C GLY A 126 11.53 21.31 -4.14
N LYS A 127 11.70 19.98 -4.16
CA LYS A 127 12.80 19.27 -4.81
C LYS A 127 12.42 17.80 -5.04
N TYR A 128 13.26 17.08 -5.80
CA TYR A 128 13.13 15.64 -5.89
C TYR A 128 13.53 14.96 -4.57
N TYR A 129 12.76 13.93 -4.21
CA TYR A 129 13.08 12.94 -3.17
C TYR A 129 12.96 11.56 -3.78
N HIS A 130 13.85 10.64 -3.38
CA HIS A 130 14.00 9.29 -3.93
C HIS A 130 14.31 9.19 -5.43
N TRP A 131 13.69 9.98 -6.32
CA TRP A 131 14.01 9.95 -7.75
C TRP A 131 15.47 10.30 -8.03
N ASN A 132 16.04 11.22 -7.26
CA ASN A 132 17.44 11.66 -7.29
C ASN A 132 18.36 10.81 -6.36
N HIS A 133 18.02 9.53 -6.15
CA HIS A 133 18.77 8.63 -5.28
C HIS A 133 20.28 8.61 -5.60
N PRO A 134 21.17 8.49 -4.60
CA PRO A 134 22.59 8.27 -4.83
C PRO A 134 22.89 6.84 -5.31
N TYR A 135 24.02 6.66 -5.99
CA TYR A 135 24.61 5.33 -6.12
C TYR A 135 25.15 4.89 -4.75
N LEU A 136 24.61 3.80 -4.22
CA LEU A 136 25.04 3.26 -2.94
C LEU A 136 26.39 2.55 -3.07
N PRO A 137 27.38 2.91 -2.25
CA PRO A 137 28.68 2.27 -2.29
C PRO A 137 28.57 0.82 -1.83
N HIS A 138 29.40 -0.05 -2.41
CA HIS A 138 29.59 -1.40 -1.88
C HIS A 138 30.23 -1.32 -0.47
N TRP A 139 29.83 -2.22 0.45
CA TRP A 139 30.33 -2.19 1.84
C TRP A 139 31.85 -2.39 1.93
N ASN A 140 32.44 -3.16 1.02
CA ASN A 140 33.89 -3.23 0.83
C ASN A 140 34.38 -2.00 0.06
N LYS A 141 35.24 -1.20 0.69
CA LYS A 141 35.77 0.06 0.15
C LYS A 141 36.60 -0.10 -1.14
N GLU A 142 37.32 -1.19 -1.31
CA GLU A 142 38.10 -1.44 -2.53
C GLU A 142 37.18 -1.85 -3.68
N GLU A 143 36.13 -2.62 -3.39
CA GLU A 143 35.10 -2.96 -4.37
C GLU A 143 34.30 -1.73 -4.80
N ALA A 144 33.99 -0.83 -3.86
CA ALA A 144 33.24 0.39 -4.13
C ALA A 144 33.92 1.30 -5.18
N LYS A 145 35.26 1.31 -5.25
CA LYS A 145 36.02 2.11 -6.23
C LYS A 145 35.78 1.69 -7.68
N LYS A 146 35.24 0.47 -7.91
CA LYS A 146 34.95 -0.05 -9.26
C LYS A 146 33.63 0.44 -9.82
N TYR A 147 32.79 1.06 -9.00
CA TYR A 147 31.44 1.43 -9.35
C TYR A 147 31.26 2.94 -9.37
N GLN A 148 30.30 3.39 -10.19
CA GLN A 148 29.95 4.80 -10.28
C GLN A 148 29.46 5.37 -8.94
N THR A 149 29.67 6.67 -8.78
CA THR A 149 29.27 7.44 -7.59
C THR A 149 28.51 8.69 -8.02
N GLY A 150 27.90 9.39 -7.07
CA GLY A 150 27.06 10.57 -7.34
C GLY A 150 25.58 10.26 -7.17
N THR A 151 24.74 11.12 -7.73
CA THR A 151 23.28 11.09 -7.59
C THR A 151 22.62 11.19 -8.94
N HIS A 152 21.48 10.52 -9.08
CA HIS A 152 20.64 10.65 -10.25
C HIS A 152 20.10 12.08 -10.44
N VAL A 153 19.83 12.48 -11.69
CA VAL A 153 19.33 13.83 -12.06
C VAL A 153 17.97 13.76 -12.76
N PRO A 154 16.85 13.76 -12.01
CA PRO A 154 15.51 13.78 -12.58
C PRO A 154 15.21 15.09 -13.34
N PRO A 155 14.26 15.09 -14.29
CA PRO A 155 13.28 14.03 -14.52
C PRO A 155 13.75 12.90 -15.43
N ASP A 156 14.84 13.09 -16.18
CA ASP A 156 15.26 12.15 -17.20
C ASP A 156 16.10 11.00 -16.66
N ASP A 157 16.97 11.26 -15.67
CA ASP A 157 17.80 10.28 -14.99
C ASP A 157 17.28 10.05 -13.56
N ILE A 158 16.58 8.94 -13.33
CA ILE A 158 16.00 8.59 -12.02
C ILE A 158 16.66 7.35 -11.44
N GLY A 159 16.69 7.21 -10.11
CA GLY A 159 17.20 6.05 -9.38
C GLY A 159 16.37 4.78 -9.50
N ALA A 160 16.01 4.38 -10.72
CA ALA A 160 15.23 3.20 -11.05
C ALA A 160 15.66 2.63 -12.41
N ASN A 161 15.47 1.33 -12.59
CA ASN A 161 15.74 0.63 -13.85
C ASN A 161 14.52 0.63 -14.81
N PHE A 162 13.34 0.96 -14.30
CA PHE A 162 12.10 1.18 -15.06
C PHE A 162 11.66 2.63 -14.88
N TYR A 163 10.87 3.14 -15.83
CA TYR A 163 10.35 4.52 -15.76
C TYR A 163 8.83 4.55 -15.49
N PRO A 164 8.34 5.25 -14.45
CA PRO A 164 6.92 5.30 -14.13
C PRO A 164 6.09 5.95 -15.24
N LYS A 165 4.90 5.40 -15.51
CA LYS A 165 3.93 6.02 -16.42
C LYS A 165 3.51 7.42 -15.96
N LEU A 166 3.46 7.64 -14.65
CA LEU A 166 3.16 8.92 -14.02
C LEU A 166 4.38 9.88 -13.99
N GLY A 167 5.53 9.47 -14.51
CA GLY A 167 6.79 10.21 -14.39
C GLY A 167 7.35 10.21 -12.96
N PRO A 168 8.39 11.00 -12.67
CA PRO A 168 8.92 11.17 -11.31
C PRO A 168 7.95 12.01 -10.48
N TYR A 169 6.88 11.36 -10.05
CA TYR A 169 5.75 11.94 -9.35
C TYR A 169 6.05 12.32 -7.91
N SER A 170 5.14 13.08 -7.28
CA SER A 170 5.13 13.27 -5.83
C SER A 170 4.13 12.32 -5.17
N SER A 171 4.54 11.66 -4.09
CA SER A 171 3.64 10.93 -3.20
C SER A 171 2.73 11.87 -2.38
N SER A 172 3.01 13.18 -2.37
CA SER A 172 2.18 14.22 -1.77
C SER A 172 1.14 14.81 -2.74
N ASP A 173 1.10 14.35 -4.00
CA ASP A 173 0.05 14.73 -4.94
C ASP A 173 -1.19 13.84 -4.75
N PRO A 174 -2.35 14.40 -4.35
CA PRO A 174 -3.57 13.62 -4.16
C PRO A 174 -4.00 12.87 -5.44
N ASN A 175 -3.74 13.41 -6.63
CA ASN A 175 -4.08 12.76 -7.89
C ASN A 175 -3.27 11.48 -8.13
N VAL A 176 -2.01 11.47 -7.68
CA VAL A 176 -1.14 10.29 -7.71
C VAL A 176 -1.69 9.23 -6.76
N ILE A 177 -2.09 9.61 -5.54
CA ILE A 177 -2.69 8.67 -4.58
C ILE A 177 -4.00 8.09 -5.13
N HIS A 178 -4.88 8.91 -5.71
CA HIS A 178 -6.10 8.45 -6.40
C HIS A 178 -5.78 7.43 -7.50
N ASN A 179 -4.76 7.71 -8.32
CA ASN A 179 -4.33 6.81 -9.37
C ASN A 179 -3.86 5.47 -8.80
N HIS A 180 -3.02 5.50 -7.76
CA HIS A 180 -2.50 4.31 -7.10
C HIS A 180 -3.61 3.43 -6.50
N MET A 181 -4.55 4.04 -5.77
CA MET A 181 -5.67 3.30 -5.19
C MET A 181 -6.60 2.72 -6.26
N GLY A 182 -6.84 3.45 -7.36
CA GLY A 182 -7.56 2.93 -8.52
C GLY A 182 -6.88 1.72 -9.18
N GLN A 183 -5.55 1.75 -9.31
CA GLN A 183 -4.77 0.64 -9.84
C GLN A 183 -4.83 -0.60 -8.93
N MET A 184 -4.66 -0.42 -7.62
CA MET A 184 -4.77 -1.50 -6.64
C MET A 184 -6.18 -2.11 -6.63
N GLN A 185 -7.22 -1.27 -6.72
CA GLN A 185 -8.61 -1.73 -6.81
C GLN A 185 -8.82 -2.59 -8.06
N LYS A 186 -8.36 -2.12 -9.23
CA LYS A 186 -8.43 -2.89 -10.48
C LYS A 186 -7.70 -4.23 -10.38
N ALA A 187 -6.55 -4.26 -9.70
CA ALA A 187 -5.77 -5.47 -9.46
C ALA A 187 -6.42 -6.43 -8.43
N GLY A 188 -7.51 -6.05 -7.75
CA GLY A 188 -8.18 -6.86 -6.75
C GLY A 188 -7.53 -6.84 -5.36
N ILE A 189 -6.63 -5.90 -5.10
CA ILE A 189 -5.87 -5.81 -3.86
C ILE A 189 -6.68 -5.04 -2.82
N GLY A 190 -6.95 -5.67 -1.68
CA GLY A 190 -7.76 -5.05 -0.62
C GLY A 190 -6.94 -4.32 0.44
N VAL A 191 -5.64 -4.62 0.60
CA VAL A 191 -4.80 -4.03 1.65
C VAL A 191 -3.52 -3.44 1.07
N CYS A 192 -3.35 -2.15 1.25
CA CYS A 192 -2.11 -1.42 1.00
C CYS A 192 -1.31 -1.37 2.32
N VAL A 193 -0.08 -1.89 2.30
CA VAL A 193 0.82 -1.94 3.45
C VAL A 193 1.85 -0.83 3.28
N VAL A 194 1.64 0.27 3.98
CA VAL A 194 2.39 1.51 3.80
C VAL A 194 3.71 1.44 4.58
N SER A 195 4.83 1.64 3.89
CA SER A 195 6.14 1.84 4.50
C SER A 195 6.09 3.06 5.42
N TRP A 196 6.46 2.89 6.68
CA TRP A 196 6.25 3.89 7.72
C TRP A 196 7.46 4.03 8.64
N TYR A 197 7.80 5.29 8.90
CA TYR A 197 8.76 5.73 9.91
C TYR A 197 8.05 6.56 10.99
N PRO A 198 8.56 6.55 12.24
CA PRO A 198 8.05 7.41 13.31
C PRO A 198 8.07 8.89 12.95
N MET A 199 7.21 9.66 13.63
CA MET A 199 7.13 11.10 13.44
C MET A 199 8.52 11.76 13.59
N GLY A 200 8.87 12.66 12.68
CA GLY A 200 10.18 13.29 12.57
C GLY A 200 11.30 12.41 12.01
N GLN A 201 11.02 11.19 11.53
CA GLN A 201 12.01 10.27 10.97
C GLN A 201 11.68 9.86 9.53
N ALA A 202 12.72 9.50 8.79
CA ALA A 202 12.67 9.00 7.42
C ALA A 202 13.90 8.11 7.16
N ASP A 203 13.96 7.46 6.01
CA ASP A 203 15.23 6.96 5.48
C ASP A 203 16.15 8.13 5.07
N ASN A 204 17.35 7.79 4.57
CA ASN A 204 18.38 8.78 4.26
C ASN A 204 18.07 9.64 3.03
N GLU A 205 17.20 9.19 2.13
CA GLU A 205 16.94 9.77 0.82
C GLU A 205 15.55 10.43 0.73
N GLY A 206 14.71 10.21 1.73
CA GLY A 206 13.33 10.66 1.80
C GLY A 206 13.04 11.80 2.77
N LYS A 207 11.75 11.99 2.98
CA LYS A 207 11.15 12.83 4.03
C LYS A 207 10.17 11.98 4.84
N GLU A 208 9.75 12.49 5.98
CA GLU A 208 8.85 11.77 6.88
C GLU A 208 7.54 11.39 6.18
N PRO A 209 7.20 10.08 6.07
CA PRO A 209 5.98 9.63 5.40
C PRO A 209 4.73 9.78 6.27
N ASP A 210 4.87 9.95 7.59
CA ASP A 210 3.75 10.02 8.54
C ASP A 210 2.77 11.17 8.22
N SER A 211 3.27 12.29 7.69
CA SER A 211 2.42 13.43 7.33
C SER A 211 1.46 13.13 6.19
N LEU A 212 1.74 12.12 5.37
CA LEU A 212 0.90 11.72 4.22
C LEU A 212 -0.18 10.70 4.61
N ILE A 213 -0.07 10.08 5.79
CA ILE A 213 -0.96 8.99 6.21
C ILE A 213 -2.44 9.42 6.28
N PRO A 214 -2.83 10.61 6.81
CA PRO A 214 -4.22 11.04 6.78
C PRO A 214 -4.82 11.08 5.37
N GLU A 215 -4.13 11.68 4.41
CA GLU A 215 -4.63 11.79 3.04
C GLU A 215 -4.65 10.42 2.31
N ILE A 216 -3.66 9.57 2.56
CA ILE A 216 -3.67 8.18 2.07
C ILE A 216 -4.88 7.42 2.61
N LEU A 217 -5.21 7.58 3.90
CA LEU A 217 -6.36 6.93 4.53
C LEU A 217 -7.68 7.41 3.92
N ASP A 218 -7.86 8.73 3.79
CA ASP A 218 -9.05 9.38 3.21
C ASP A 218 -9.28 8.91 1.78
N ILE A 219 -8.24 8.95 0.93
CA ILE A 219 -8.36 8.52 -0.47
C ILE A 219 -8.59 7.01 -0.55
N SER A 220 -7.93 6.20 0.29
CA SER A 220 -8.13 4.75 0.30
C SER A 220 -9.57 4.34 0.60
N ALA A 221 -10.29 5.13 1.42
CA ALA A 221 -11.70 4.87 1.74
C ALA A 221 -12.58 4.90 0.49
N LEU A 222 -12.32 5.87 -0.40
CA LEU A 222 -13.06 6.04 -1.67
C LEU A 222 -12.93 4.82 -2.58
N TYR A 223 -11.82 4.09 -2.49
CA TYR A 223 -11.56 2.86 -3.27
C TYR A 223 -11.82 1.57 -2.49
N ARG A 224 -12.30 1.68 -1.24
CA ARG A 224 -12.49 0.56 -0.30
C ARG A 224 -11.20 -0.22 -0.01
N ILE A 225 -10.05 0.44 -0.10
CA ILE A 225 -8.75 -0.14 0.24
C ILE A 225 -8.48 0.07 1.72
N LYS A 226 -7.91 -0.95 2.38
CA LYS A 226 -7.49 -0.86 3.77
C LYS A 226 -5.99 -0.60 3.88
N ILE A 227 -5.58 0.12 4.91
CA ILE A 227 -4.20 0.52 5.19
C ILE A 227 -3.68 -0.26 6.39
N ALA A 228 -2.63 -1.05 6.16
CA ALA A 228 -1.78 -1.62 7.19
C ALA A 228 -0.42 -0.91 7.19
N PHE A 229 0.39 -1.11 8.23
CA PHE A 229 1.69 -0.44 8.35
C PHE A 229 2.84 -1.44 8.25
N HIS A 230 3.81 -1.12 7.41
CA HIS A 230 5.10 -1.78 7.28
C HIS A 230 6.13 -0.89 7.96
N ILE A 231 6.45 -1.22 9.21
CA ILE A 231 7.28 -0.39 10.06
C ILE A 231 8.75 -0.67 9.74
N GLU A 232 9.42 0.36 9.27
CA GLU A 232 10.81 0.30 8.82
C GLU A 232 11.81 0.26 10.00
N PRO A 233 13.09 -0.08 9.74
CA PRO A 233 14.15 0.10 10.70
C PRO A 233 14.43 1.60 10.93
N TYR A 234 13.93 2.12 12.03
CA TYR A 234 14.17 3.51 12.44
C TYR A 234 15.21 3.62 13.57
N LYS A 235 15.78 4.81 13.74
CA LYS A 235 16.81 5.07 14.74
C LYS A 235 16.25 4.90 16.15
N GLY A 236 16.92 4.09 16.97
CA GLY A 236 16.50 3.85 18.35
C GLY A 236 15.36 2.84 18.50
N ARG A 237 15.03 2.07 17.45
CA ARG A 237 13.99 1.03 17.51
C ARG A 237 14.27 0.03 18.64
N SER A 238 13.38 0.06 19.64
CA SER A 238 13.40 -0.74 20.87
C SER A 238 11.98 -1.17 21.22
N PRO A 239 11.78 -2.10 22.16
CA PRO A 239 10.45 -2.46 22.65
C PRO A 239 9.65 -1.25 23.15
N GLU A 240 10.29 -0.31 23.85
CA GLU A 240 9.69 0.89 24.42
C GLU A 240 9.21 1.84 23.32
N THR A 241 10.11 2.23 22.41
CA THR A 241 9.76 3.12 21.29
C THR A 241 8.74 2.46 20.37
N TRP A 242 8.78 1.14 20.21
CA TRP A 242 7.79 0.41 19.44
C TRP A 242 6.41 0.51 20.06
N ARG A 243 6.31 0.32 21.38
CA ARG A 243 5.06 0.46 22.12
C ARG A 243 4.49 1.89 22.02
N GLU A 244 5.35 2.90 22.09
CA GLU A 244 4.98 4.30 21.88
C GLU A 244 4.44 4.54 20.45
N ASN A 245 5.12 3.98 19.45
CA ASN A 245 4.71 4.11 18.05
C ASN A 245 3.38 3.40 17.75
N ILE A 246 3.12 2.20 18.31
CA ILE A 246 1.79 1.57 18.18
C ILE A 246 0.72 2.47 18.79
N LYS A 247 0.96 2.99 19.99
CA LYS A 247 0.02 3.90 20.67
C LYS A 247 -0.24 5.15 19.81
N TYR A 248 0.80 5.73 19.23
CA TYR A 248 0.67 6.86 18.32
C TYR A 248 -0.18 6.53 17.09
N ILE A 249 0.15 5.45 16.37
CA ILE A 249 -0.58 5.01 15.18
C ILE A 249 -2.06 4.77 15.51
N LEU A 250 -2.37 4.08 16.61
CA LEU A 250 -3.75 3.79 16.99
C LEU A 250 -4.51 5.05 17.41
N ASN A 251 -3.89 5.93 18.20
CA ASN A 251 -4.53 7.17 18.62
C ASN A 251 -4.80 8.12 17.45
N LYS A 252 -3.89 8.17 16.46
CA LYS A 252 -3.96 9.13 15.35
C LYS A 252 -4.79 8.60 14.18
N TYR A 253 -4.71 7.30 13.91
CA TYR A 253 -5.28 6.70 12.68
C TYR A 253 -6.25 5.56 12.96
N GLY A 254 -6.29 5.03 14.18
CA GLY A 254 -6.99 3.79 14.50
C GLY A 254 -8.51 3.84 14.27
N ASP A 255 -9.13 5.01 14.38
CA ASP A 255 -10.57 5.18 14.20
C ASP A 255 -10.97 5.39 12.72
N HIS A 256 -10.00 5.57 11.83
CA HIS A 256 -10.28 5.76 10.40
C HIS A 256 -10.80 4.48 9.76
N GLU A 257 -11.83 4.57 8.89
CA GLU A 257 -12.48 3.39 8.31
C GLU A 257 -11.56 2.54 7.44
N SER A 258 -10.58 3.16 6.77
CA SER A 258 -9.53 2.49 6.00
C SER A 258 -8.47 1.83 6.87
N PHE A 259 -8.38 2.10 8.18
CA PHE A 259 -7.38 1.45 9.03
C PHE A 259 -7.63 -0.06 9.08
N TYR A 260 -6.66 -0.85 8.65
CA TYR A 260 -6.84 -2.29 8.49
C TYR A 260 -6.87 -3.01 9.85
N ARG A 261 -7.93 -3.79 10.05
CA ARG A 261 -8.02 -4.77 11.12
C ARG A 261 -8.47 -6.11 10.57
N HIS A 262 -7.76 -7.17 10.93
CA HIS A 262 -8.13 -8.53 10.61
C HIS A 262 -8.85 -9.21 11.77
N TYR A 263 -9.85 -10.03 11.48
CA TYR A 263 -10.52 -10.82 12.51
C TYR A 263 -9.63 -12.01 12.91
N ASP A 264 -9.02 -11.93 14.09
CA ASP A 264 -8.25 -13.02 14.67
C ASP A 264 -9.22 -14.07 15.25
N LYS A 265 -9.25 -15.26 14.66
CA LYS A 265 -10.15 -16.35 15.08
C LYS A 265 -9.85 -16.89 16.47
N MET A 266 -8.59 -16.86 16.91
CA MET A 266 -8.16 -17.37 18.20
C MET A 266 -8.52 -16.39 19.32
N LYS A 267 -8.30 -15.09 19.07
CA LYS A 267 -8.60 -14.01 20.02
C LYS A 267 -10.04 -13.51 19.93
N LYS A 268 -10.80 -13.92 18.90
CA LYS A 268 -12.20 -13.54 18.62
C LYS A 268 -12.44 -12.02 18.59
N LYS A 269 -11.51 -11.28 18.00
CA LYS A 269 -11.59 -9.82 17.85
C LYS A 269 -10.88 -9.33 16.59
N HIS A 270 -11.29 -8.17 16.11
CA HIS A 270 -10.60 -7.45 15.04
C HIS A 270 -9.33 -6.78 15.60
N LEU A 271 -8.19 -7.06 14.99
CA LEU A 271 -6.89 -6.56 15.42
C LEU A 271 -6.16 -5.83 14.29
N PRO A 272 -5.51 -4.69 14.60
CA PRO A 272 -4.53 -4.05 13.71
C PRO A 272 -3.47 -5.05 13.23
N VAL A 273 -3.01 -4.92 11.98
CA VAL A 273 -1.94 -5.75 11.43
C VAL A 273 -0.71 -4.89 11.14
N TYR A 274 0.44 -5.34 11.64
CA TYR A 274 1.73 -4.65 11.48
C TYR A 274 2.78 -5.60 10.91
N TYR A 275 3.49 -5.14 9.87
CA TYR A 275 4.69 -5.78 9.34
C TYR A 275 5.92 -5.11 9.93
N ILE A 276 6.86 -5.90 10.45
CA ILE A 276 8.09 -5.38 11.07
C ILE A 276 9.29 -5.72 10.19
N TYR A 277 9.75 -4.76 9.38
CA TYR A 277 10.89 -4.95 8.51
C TYR A 277 12.17 -5.10 9.33
N ASP A 278 13.06 -6.00 8.90
CA ASP A 278 14.31 -6.28 9.60
C ASP A 278 14.15 -6.49 11.11
N SER A 279 13.05 -7.17 11.50
CA SER A 279 12.74 -7.44 12.91
C SER A 279 13.88 -8.12 13.67
N TYR A 280 14.77 -8.82 12.97
CA TYR A 280 15.97 -9.49 13.51
C TYR A 280 17.05 -8.53 14.01
N ASN A 281 16.99 -7.23 13.67
CA ASN A 281 17.89 -6.21 14.23
C ASN A 281 17.64 -5.92 15.71
N VAL A 282 16.51 -6.40 16.26
CA VAL A 282 16.21 -6.34 17.70
C VAL A 282 16.19 -7.78 18.25
N PRO A 283 16.93 -8.07 19.35
CA PRO A 283 17.01 -9.42 19.89
C PRO A 283 15.64 -10.01 20.25
N PRO A 284 15.43 -11.33 20.08
CA PRO A 284 14.15 -11.98 20.42
C PRO A 284 13.69 -11.77 21.87
N GLY A 285 14.64 -11.75 22.81
CA GLY A 285 14.33 -11.47 24.22
C GLY A 285 13.75 -10.08 24.46
N ASN A 286 14.14 -9.09 23.64
CA ASN A 286 13.61 -7.73 23.71
C ASN A 286 12.17 -7.69 23.15
N TRP A 287 11.93 -8.31 22.00
CA TRP A 287 10.57 -8.45 21.46
C TRP A 287 9.64 -9.22 22.40
N ALA A 288 10.15 -10.22 23.13
CA ALA A 288 9.35 -10.97 24.08
C ALA A 288 8.77 -10.09 25.19
N GLN A 289 9.45 -9.00 25.58
CA GLN A 289 8.96 -8.05 26.59
C GLN A 289 7.66 -7.35 26.19
N ILE A 290 7.39 -7.25 24.88
CA ILE A 290 6.20 -6.59 24.34
C ILE A 290 5.18 -7.57 23.75
N PHE A 291 5.62 -8.64 23.07
CA PHE A 291 4.71 -9.53 22.35
C PHE A 291 4.35 -10.82 23.09
N GLN A 292 5.05 -11.20 24.17
CA GLN A 292 4.57 -12.27 25.04
C GLN A 292 3.57 -11.73 26.08
N SER A 293 2.63 -12.55 26.50
CA SER A 293 1.58 -12.18 27.47
C SER A 293 2.11 -11.87 28.86
N ASN A 294 3.28 -12.40 29.22
CA ASN A 294 3.99 -12.14 30.48
C ASN A 294 5.15 -11.14 30.32
N GLY A 295 5.26 -10.47 29.16
CA GLY A 295 6.29 -9.46 28.91
C GLY A 295 6.10 -8.21 29.78
N ALA A 296 7.21 -7.60 30.20
CA ALA A 296 7.22 -6.47 31.15
C ALA A 296 6.42 -5.24 30.68
N ILE A 297 6.32 -5.02 29.38
CA ILE A 297 5.60 -3.90 28.76
C ILE A 297 4.58 -4.38 27.73
N THR A 298 4.04 -5.59 27.94
CA THR A 298 3.20 -6.29 26.97
C THR A 298 2.07 -5.44 26.39
N VAL A 299 1.81 -5.61 25.09
CA VAL A 299 0.62 -5.06 24.43
C VAL A 299 -0.54 -6.06 24.41
N ARG A 300 -0.30 -7.32 24.75
CA ARG A 300 -1.31 -8.39 24.68
C ARG A 300 -2.44 -8.12 25.66
N ASN A 301 -3.68 -8.30 25.21
CA ASN A 301 -4.89 -8.02 25.99
C ASN A 301 -5.01 -6.56 26.48
N THR A 302 -4.42 -5.62 25.74
CA THR A 302 -4.60 -4.18 25.92
C THR A 302 -5.20 -3.58 24.65
N ASP A 303 -5.56 -2.29 24.69
CA ASP A 303 -6.01 -1.55 23.50
C ASP A 303 -4.92 -1.42 22.41
N LEU A 304 -3.67 -1.75 22.74
CA LEU A 304 -2.53 -1.73 21.81
C LEU A 304 -2.22 -3.10 21.20
N ASP A 305 -3.04 -4.12 21.49
CA ASP A 305 -2.86 -5.45 20.92
C ASP A 305 -3.04 -5.43 19.40
N GLY A 306 -2.41 -6.38 18.73
CA GLY A 306 -2.35 -6.45 17.28
C GLY A 306 -1.92 -7.83 16.78
N ILE A 307 -1.85 -7.95 15.46
CA ILE A 307 -1.21 -9.05 14.75
C ILE A 307 0.14 -8.53 14.26
N PHE A 308 1.21 -9.01 14.89
CA PHE A 308 2.57 -8.58 14.62
C PHE A 308 3.30 -9.62 13.77
N ILE A 309 3.71 -9.23 12.56
CA ILE A 309 4.31 -10.11 11.55
C ILE A 309 5.80 -9.75 11.38
N GLY A 310 6.70 -10.64 11.83
CA GLY A 310 8.14 -10.45 11.72
C GLY A 310 8.74 -10.93 10.40
N LEU A 311 9.88 -10.37 9.99
CA LEU A 311 10.57 -10.75 8.76
C LEU A 311 11.38 -12.04 8.91
N PHE A 312 11.09 -13.03 8.06
CA PHE A 312 11.80 -14.30 7.97
C PHE A 312 12.86 -14.25 6.88
N VAL A 313 14.14 -14.26 7.27
CA VAL A 313 15.29 -14.23 6.35
C VAL A 313 16.07 -15.53 6.41
N GLU A 314 16.54 -15.93 7.60
CA GLU A 314 17.40 -17.09 7.80
C GLU A 314 16.66 -18.26 8.47
N ARG A 315 17.20 -19.49 8.32
CA ARG A 315 16.61 -20.69 8.94
C ARG A 315 16.45 -20.54 10.47
N GLN A 316 17.38 -19.87 11.13
CA GLN A 316 17.36 -19.64 12.57
C GLN A 316 16.17 -18.77 13.01
N HIS A 317 15.65 -17.90 12.14
CA HIS A 317 14.51 -17.04 12.45
C HIS A 317 13.23 -17.82 12.76
N LYS A 318 13.13 -19.12 12.40
CA LYS A 318 12.07 -20.01 12.87
C LYS A 318 11.93 -19.95 14.39
N SER A 319 13.03 -20.19 15.10
CA SER A 319 13.03 -20.22 16.57
C SER A 319 12.97 -18.82 17.16
N ASP A 320 13.66 -17.86 16.56
CA ASP A 320 13.81 -16.52 17.11
C ASP A 320 12.50 -15.74 17.06
N LEU A 321 11.76 -15.81 15.95
CA LEU A 321 10.45 -15.15 15.82
C LEU A 321 9.40 -15.76 16.77
N LEU A 322 9.49 -17.07 17.02
CA LEU A 322 8.63 -17.73 18.01
C LEU A 322 8.96 -17.26 19.43
N LYS A 323 10.24 -17.25 19.81
CA LYS A 323 10.70 -16.75 21.12
C LYS A 323 10.34 -15.28 21.33
N ALA A 324 10.42 -14.48 20.27
CA ALA A 324 10.04 -13.07 20.28
C ALA A 324 8.54 -12.83 20.51
N GLY A 325 7.67 -13.82 20.29
CA GLY A 325 6.23 -13.70 20.51
C GLY A 325 5.43 -13.13 19.33
N PHE A 326 6.01 -13.06 18.12
CA PHE A 326 5.28 -12.64 16.91
C PHE A 326 4.08 -13.56 16.62
N ASP A 327 3.01 -13.01 16.05
CA ASP A 327 1.80 -13.75 15.65
C ASP A 327 2.04 -14.52 14.33
N GLY A 328 3.00 -14.06 13.51
CA GLY A 328 3.37 -14.70 12.27
C GLY A 328 4.62 -14.10 11.64
N PHE A 329 4.87 -14.47 10.39
CA PHE A 329 6.03 -13.99 9.64
C PHE A 329 5.82 -13.94 8.13
N TYR A 330 6.59 -13.07 7.47
CA TYR A 330 6.58 -12.84 6.02
C TYR A 330 8.00 -12.85 5.42
N THR A 331 8.13 -12.84 4.10
CA THR A 331 9.42 -13.09 3.42
C THR A 331 10.00 -11.90 2.64
N TYR A 332 9.18 -10.88 2.36
CA TYR A 332 9.49 -9.62 1.66
C TYR A 332 10.16 -9.76 0.28
N PHE A 333 11.39 -10.23 0.20
CA PHE A 333 12.24 -10.12 -0.99
C PHE A 333 11.61 -10.76 -2.24
N ALA A 334 11.55 -10.01 -3.34
CA ALA A 334 11.04 -10.48 -4.63
C ALA A 334 11.99 -11.46 -5.35
N THR A 335 13.25 -11.56 -4.90
CA THR A 335 14.28 -12.42 -5.48
C THR A 335 14.25 -13.83 -4.87
N ASP A 336 13.93 -14.83 -5.69
CA ASP A 336 14.07 -16.24 -5.31
C ASP A 336 15.52 -16.53 -4.94
N ARG A 337 15.71 -17.20 -3.80
CA ARG A 337 17.03 -17.58 -3.24
C ARG A 337 17.93 -16.43 -2.79
N PHE A 338 17.40 -15.22 -2.61
CA PHE A 338 18.15 -14.15 -1.93
C PHE A 338 18.39 -14.48 -0.45
N SER A 339 17.37 -15.05 0.20
CA SER A 339 17.42 -15.51 1.59
C SER A 339 16.80 -16.91 1.72
N TYR A 340 16.93 -17.55 2.88
CA TYR A 340 16.23 -18.82 3.13
C TYR A 340 14.71 -18.62 3.06
N GLY A 341 14.20 -17.51 3.60
CA GLY A 341 12.78 -17.15 3.59
C GLY A 341 12.24 -16.84 2.20
N SER A 342 13.00 -16.17 1.33
CA SER A 342 12.58 -15.86 -0.05
C SER A 342 12.84 -16.98 -1.05
N THR A 343 13.39 -18.12 -0.60
CA THR A 343 13.54 -19.31 -1.46
C THR A 343 12.21 -20.06 -1.56
N TRP A 344 11.58 -20.04 -2.72
CA TRP A 344 10.22 -20.60 -2.89
C TRP A 344 10.15 -22.09 -2.56
N GLY A 345 11.22 -22.83 -2.84
CA GLY A 345 11.35 -24.25 -2.51
C GLY A 345 11.27 -24.58 -1.01
N HIS A 346 11.50 -23.61 -0.12
CA HIS A 346 11.39 -23.80 1.33
C HIS A 346 9.99 -23.47 1.88
N TRP A 347 9.12 -22.81 1.12
CA TRP A 347 7.85 -22.29 1.65
C TRP A 347 6.91 -23.38 2.15
N ARG A 348 6.94 -24.60 1.58
CA ARG A 348 6.17 -25.74 2.10
C ARG A 348 6.62 -26.14 3.51
N GLU A 349 7.93 -26.18 3.76
CA GLU A 349 8.51 -26.47 5.07
C GLU A 349 8.17 -25.35 6.08
N ILE A 350 8.26 -24.09 5.64
CA ILE A 350 7.95 -22.91 6.46
C ILE A 350 6.46 -22.88 6.83
N MET A 351 5.57 -23.12 5.86
CA MET A 351 4.12 -23.22 6.10
C MET A 351 3.78 -24.33 7.09
N LYS A 352 4.38 -25.52 6.93
CA LYS A 352 4.20 -26.64 7.88
C LYS A 352 4.62 -26.22 9.29
N TYR A 353 5.79 -25.61 9.42
CA TYR A 353 6.30 -25.11 10.71
C TYR A 353 5.34 -24.10 11.36
N ALA A 354 4.77 -23.19 10.58
CA ALA A 354 3.82 -22.18 11.03
C ALA A 354 2.52 -22.80 11.55
N LYS A 355 1.93 -23.73 10.77
CA LYS A 355 0.68 -24.43 11.13
C LYS A 355 0.82 -25.22 12.43
N GLU A 356 1.92 -25.96 12.59
CA GLU A 356 2.21 -26.72 13.82
C GLU A 356 2.29 -25.87 15.10
N ARG A 357 2.47 -24.54 14.95
CA ARG A 357 2.68 -23.59 16.06
C ARG A 357 1.62 -22.49 16.10
N ASN A 358 0.53 -22.64 15.35
CA ASN A 358 -0.55 -21.66 15.24
C ASN A 358 -0.02 -20.26 14.87
N LYS A 359 0.91 -20.20 13.91
CA LYS A 359 1.47 -18.94 13.38
C LYS A 359 0.96 -18.68 11.97
N ILE A 360 0.82 -17.39 11.66
CA ILE A 360 0.50 -16.93 10.32
C ILE A 360 1.79 -16.96 9.48
N PHE A 361 1.74 -17.56 8.30
CA PHE A 361 2.80 -17.45 7.30
C PHE A 361 2.28 -16.69 6.08
N ILE A 362 2.96 -15.60 5.71
CA ILE A 362 2.59 -14.72 4.61
C ILE A 362 3.73 -14.75 3.57
N PRO A 363 3.66 -15.62 2.55
CA PRO A 363 4.64 -15.58 1.47
C PRO A 363 4.55 -14.24 0.73
N SER A 364 5.71 -13.71 0.34
CA SER A 364 5.84 -12.48 -0.47
C SER A 364 6.25 -12.85 -1.88
N ILE A 365 5.42 -12.47 -2.86
CA ILE A 365 5.64 -12.69 -4.29
C ILE A 365 6.03 -11.39 -4.98
N GLY A 366 6.74 -11.44 -6.10
CA GLY A 366 7.15 -10.24 -6.82
C GLY A 366 7.39 -10.47 -8.31
N PRO A 367 7.28 -9.43 -9.15
CA PRO A 367 7.31 -9.57 -10.60
C PRO A 367 8.71 -9.80 -11.18
N GLY A 368 9.75 -9.52 -10.40
CA GLY A 368 11.17 -9.59 -10.75
C GLY A 368 11.97 -8.71 -9.79
N TYR A 369 13.25 -8.51 -10.07
CA TYR A 369 14.13 -7.66 -9.26
C TYR A 369 15.28 -7.13 -10.10
N ILE A 370 15.57 -5.84 -9.98
CA ILE A 370 16.76 -5.19 -10.53
C ILE A 370 16.93 -3.82 -9.87
N ASP A 371 18.05 -3.64 -9.17
CA ASP A 371 18.36 -2.43 -8.42
C ASP A 371 19.69 -1.78 -8.84
N THR A 372 20.23 -2.17 -9.99
CA THR A 372 21.60 -1.78 -10.41
C THR A 372 21.77 -0.30 -10.68
N ARG A 373 20.66 0.45 -10.82
CA ARG A 373 20.70 1.91 -10.89
C ARG A 373 21.05 2.55 -9.55
N ILE A 374 20.73 1.93 -8.41
CA ILE A 374 21.18 2.42 -7.10
C ILE A 374 22.24 1.54 -6.43
N ARG A 375 22.34 0.25 -6.79
CA ARG A 375 23.33 -0.71 -6.27
C ARG A 375 24.02 -1.43 -7.44
N PRO A 376 24.93 -0.76 -8.16
CA PRO A 376 25.52 -1.30 -9.40
C PRO A 376 26.31 -2.60 -9.20
N TRP A 377 26.72 -2.90 -7.96
CA TRP A 377 27.39 -4.13 -7.54
C TRP A 377 26.45 -5.33 -7.30
N ASN A 378 25.13 -5.13 -7.34
CA ASN A 378 24.16 -6.13 -6.90
C ASN A 378 23.57 -7.00 -8.04
N ALA A 379 24.19 -6.99 -9.23
CA ALA A 379 23.70 -7.66 -10.42
C ALA A 379 23.43 -9.18 -10.25
N LYS A 380 24.11 -9.86 -9.31
CA LYS A 380 23.87 -11.28 -8.98
C LYS A 380 22.44 -11.59 -8.54
N ASN A 381 21.72 -10.58 -8.02
CA ASN A 381 20.37 -10.73 -7.50
C ASN A 381 19.29 -10.39 -8.52
N ILE A 382 19.66 -10.02 -9.75
CA ILE A 382 18.71 -9.73 -10.82
C ILE A 382 17.82 -10.95 -11.09
N ARG A 383 16.53 -10.69 -11.23
CA ARG A 383 15.53 -11.64 -11.71
C ARG A 383 14.73 -10.96 -12.80
N ASN A 384 14.94 -11.40 -14.03
CA ASN A 384 14.17 -10.91 -15.17
C ASN A 384 12.70 -11.24 -14.97
N ARG A 385 11.83 -10.33 -15.42
CA ARG A 385 10.39 -10.56 -15.30
C ARG A 385 9.86 -11.61 -16.27
N ASP A 386 10.64 -11.95 -17.30
CA ASP A 386 10.37 -12.99 -18.31
C ASP A 386 8.92 -12.96 -18.81
N ASN A 387 8.47 -11.77 -19.23
CA ASN A 387 7.11 -11.49 -19.69
C ASN A 387 6.02 -12.00 -18.71
N GLY A 388 6.23 -11.83 -17.41
CA GLY A 388 5.30 -12.21 -16.35
C GLY A 388 5.44 -13.64 -15.82
N SER A 389 6.22 -14.50 -16.47
CA SER A 389 6.35 -15.91 -16.07
C SER A 389 7.05 -16.09 -14.71
N TYR A 390 8.00 -15.21 -14.37
CA TYR A 390 8.62 -15.17 -13.04
C TYR A 390 7.58 -14.88 -11.95
N TYR A 391 6.74 -13.87 -12.17
CA TYR A 391 5.68 -13.48 -11.24
C TYR A 391 4.67 -14.61 -11.02
N MET A 392 4.19 -15.20 -12.11
CA MET A 392 3.23 -16.31 -12.05
C MET A 392 3.81 -17.55 -11.37
N SER A 393 5.10 -17.82 -11.57
CA SER A 393 5.80 -18.91 -10.88
C SER A 393 5.83 -18.66 -9.37
N SER A 394 6.21 -17.47 -8.93
CA SER A 394 6.20 -17.09 -7.51
C SER A 394 4.80 -17.22 -6.88
N ALA A 395 3.77 -16.75 -7.61
CA ALA A 395 2.37 -16.87 -7.20
C ALA A 395 1.92 -18.33 -7.08
N LYS A 396 2.32 -19.19 -8.02
CA LYS A 396 2.00 -20.62 -7.97
C LYS A 396 2.57 -21.27 -6.70
N PHE A 397 3.85 -21.04 -6.40
CA PHE A 397 4.47 -21.58 -5.19
C PHE A 397 3.79 -21.10 -3.90
N ALA A 398 3.30 -19.86 -3.87
CA ALA A 398 2.57 -19.33 -2.73
C ALA A 398 1.15 -19.91 -2.61
N CYS A 399 0.37 -19.90 -3.70
CA CYS A 399 -1.03 -20.31 -3.71
C CYS A 399 -1.20 -21.81 -3.43
N ASP A 400 -0.27 -22.66 -3.86
CA ASP A 400 -0.27 -24.12 -3.58
C ASP A 400 -0.18 -24.44 -2.06
N LEU A 401 0.13 -23.45 -1.22
CA LEU A 401 0.22 -23.60 0.24
C LEU A 401 -1.09 -23.29 0.97
N TYR A 402 -2.04 -22.65 0.27
CA TYR A 402 -3.27 -22.08 0.83
C TYR A 402 -2.99 -21.20 2.06
N PRO A 403 -2.16 -20.14 1.95
CA PRO A 403 -1.88 -19.25 3.08
C PRO A 403 -3.10 -18.40 3.42
N GLU A 404 -3.19 -17.93 4.67
CA GLU A 404 -4.26 -17.02 5.08
C GLU A 404 -4.15 -15.67 4.37
N PHE A 405 -2.92 -15.21 4.16
CA PHE A 405 -2.60 -13.97 3.46
C PHE A 405 -1.55 -14.21 2.38
N LEU A 406 -1.60 -13.39 1.34
CA LEU A 406 -0.56 -13.26 0.32
C LEU A 406 -0.05 -11.84 0.35
N SER A 407 1.27 -11.65 0.29
CA SER A 407 1.87 -10.31 0.15
C SER A 407 2.54 -10.15 -1.21
N ILE A 408 2.47 -8.95 -1.78
CA ILE A 408 3.08 -8.59 -3.05
C ILE A 408 4.16 -7.54 -2.79
N THR A 409 5.37 -7.85 -3.23
CA THR A 409 6.54 -6.95 -3.26
C THR A 409 6.82 -6.60 -4.71
N SER A 410 6.35 -5.46 -5.21
CA SER A 410 5.70 -4.35 -4.49
C SER A 410 4.73 -3.58 -5.40
N PHE A 411 4.02 -2.58 -4.85
CA PHE A 411 3.31 -1.62 -5.68
C PHE A 411 4.29 -0.75 -6.45
N ASN A 412 5.15 0.00 -5.76
CA ASN A 412 5.98 1.07 -6.33
C ASN A 412 7.42 1.17 -5.75
N GLU A 413 8.05 0.06 -5.34
CA GLU A 413 9.48 0.07 -5.01
C GLU A 413 10.32 0.14 -6.30
N TRP A 414 10.35 1.32 -6.91
CA TRP A 414 10.98 1.57 -8.21
C TRP A 414 12.49 1.35 -8.19
N HIS A 415 13.14 1.62 -7.05
CA HIS A 415 14.59 1.47 -6.89
C HIS A 415 15.03 0.02 -7.06
N GLU A 416 14.19 -0.94 -6.66
CA GLU A 416 14.50 -2.36 -6.72
C GLU A 416 13.88 -3.08 -7.91
N GLY A 417 13.17 -2.34 -8.77
CA GLY A 417 12.55 -2.90 -9.96
C GLY A 417 11.47 -3.95 -9.66
N THR A 418 10.88 -3.91 -8.46
CA THR A 418 9.87 -4.89 -8.00
C THR A 418 8.42 -4.40 -8.18
N GLN A 419 8.24 -3.17 -8.67
CA GLN A 419 6.94 -2.53 -8.80
C GLN A 419 6.00 -3.24 -9.79
N ILE A 420 4.72 -3.34 -9.45
CA ILE A 420 3.65 -3.67 -10.40
C ILE A 420 2.98 -2.41 -11.00
N GLU A 421 3.27 -1.23 -10.44
CA GLU A 421 2.84 0.07 -10.96
C GLU A 421 3.23 0.19 -12.46
N PRO A 422 2.38 0.78 -13.32
CA PRO A 422 2.64 0.90 -14.74
C PRO A 422 3.96 1.61 -15.08
N ALA A 423 4.79 0.91 -15.87
CA ALA A 423 6.01 1.45 -16.45
C ALA A 423 5.86 1.70 -17.94
N VAL A 424 6.55 2.71 -18.47
CA VAL A 424 6.54 3.07 -19.89
C VAL A 424 7.93 2.96 -20.50
N LYS A 425 7.96 2.73 -21.81
CA LYS A 425 9.19 2.85 -22.59
C LYS A 425 9.69 4.28 -22.54
N LYS A 426 10.92 4.48 -22.07
CA LYS A 426 11.62 5.77 -22.12
C LYS A 426 13.06 5.59 -22.58
N LYS A 427 13.45 6.42 -23.55
CA LYS A 427 14.83 6.60 -24.01
C LYS A 427 15.10 8.09 -24.01
N VAL A 428 16.18 8.52 -23.37
CA VAL A 428 16.56 9.94 -23.28
C VAL A 428 17.71 10.20 -24.27
N GLU A 429 18.83 9.50 -24.09
CA GLU A 429 20.02 9.55 -24.95
C GLU A 429 20.41 8.13 -25.39
N GLU A 430 21.52 7.95 -26.11
CA GLU A 430 21.97 6.62 -26.56
C GLU A 430 22.24 5.66 -25.39
N ASP A 431 22.78 6.16 -24.28
CA ASP A 431 23.23 5.35 -23.14
C ASP A 431 22.25 5.28 -21.95
N LEU A 432 21.16 6.05 -21.98
CA LEU A 432 20.13 6.04 -20.94
C LEU A 432 18.82 5.40 -21.45
N TYR A 433 18.74 4.08 -21.25
CA TYR A 433 17.57 3.26 -21.56
C TYR A 433 16.94 2.69 -20.29
N TYR A 434 15.61 2.79 -20.21
CA TYR A 434 14.82 2.18 -19.14
C TYR A 434 14.16 0.89 -19.63
N LEU A 435 14.17 -0.12 -18.76
CA LEU A 435 13.37 -1.32 -18.97
C LEU A 435 11.88 -0.96 -18.99
N ASP A 436 11.10 -1.75 -19.73
CA ASP A 436 9.67 -1.60 -19.85
C ASP A 436 8.97 -2.97 -19.82
N TYR A 437 7.65 -2.97 -19.97
CA TYR A 437 6.84 -4.19 -19.91
C TYR A 437 6.61 -4.83 -21.31
N GLY A 438 7.41 -4.42 -22.30
CA GLY A 438 7.38 -4.95 -23.66
C GLY A 438 6.05 -4.71 -24.38
N SER A 439 5.71 -5.63 -25.28
CA SER A 439 4.48 -5.57 -26.09
C SER A 439 3.19 -5.69 -25.28
N GLN A 440 3.27 -6.12 -24.01
CA GLN A 440 2.10 -6.23 -23.14
C GLN A 440 1.60 -4.87 -22.64
N GLY A 441 2.46 -3.85 -22.70
CA GLY A 441 2.12 -2.49 -22.33
C GLY A 441 2.12 -2.21 -20.81
N PRO A 442 1.88 -0.94 -20.41
CA PRO A 442 2.16 -0.47 -19.06
C PRO A 442 1.33 -1.14 -17.96
N SER A 443 0.10 -1.57 -18.24
CA SER A 443 -0.80 -2.10 -17.22
C SER A 443 -0.63 -3.60 -16.95
N TYR A 444 0.28 -4.27 -17.66
CA TYR A 444 0.36 -5.73 -17.70
C TYR A 444 0.45 -6.40 -16.31
N TYR A 445 1.28 -5.88 -15.40
CA TYR A 445 1.46 -6.47 -14.06
C TYR A 445 0.26 -6.24 -13.13
N LEU A 446 -0.55 -5.20 -13.37
CA LEU A 446 -1.83 -5.03 -12.66
C LEU A 446 -2.84 -6.09 -13.11
N ASP A 447 -2.94 -6.32 -14.43
CA ASP A 447 -3.83 -7.33 -14.99
C ASP A 447 -3.39 -8.76 -14.61
N LEU A 448 -2.08 -8.99 -14.53
CA LEU A 448 -1.52 -10.26 -14.03
C LEU A 448 -1.77 -10.45 -12.53
N THR A 449 -1.69 -9.38 -11.75
CA THR A 449 -2.05 -9.42 -10.33
C THR A 449 -3.52 -9.77 -10.13
N ARG A 450 -4.45 -9.21 -10.94
CA ARG A 450 -5.85 -9.61 -10.90
C ARG A 450 -6.02 -11.13 -11.07
N LYS A 451 -5.35 -11.73 -12.06
CA LYS A 451 -5.37 -13.19 -12.28
C LYS A 451 -4.84 -13.95 -11.05
N ILE A 452 -3.75 -13.48 -10.46
CA ILE A 452 -3.17 -14.08 -9.24
C ILE A 452 -4.17 -14.00 -8.08
N VAL A 453 -4.84 -12.86 -7.88
CA VAL A 453 -5.88 -12.71 -6.84
C VAL A 453 -7.04 -13.67 -7.09
N ASP A 454 -7.50 -13.81 -8.34
CA ASP A 454 -8.55 -14.77 -8.69
C ASP A 454 -8.15 -16.22 -8.39
N THR A 455 -6.92 -16.61 -8.74
CA THR A 455 -6.39 -17.94 -8.41
C THR A 455 -6.26 -18.15 -6.91
N PHE A 456 -5.74 -17.17 -6.18
CA PHE A 456 -5.59 -17.22 -4.72
C PHE A 456 -6.94 -17.38 -4.01
N LEU A 457 -8.00 -16.76 -4.54
CA LEU A 457 -9.37 -16.89 -4.02
C LEU A 457 -10.10 -18.16 -4.50
N GLY A 458 -9.49 -18.97 -5.37
CA GLY A 458 -10.11 -20.15 -5.97
C GLY A 458 -11.24 -19.82 -6.96
N LEU A 459 -11.27 -18.59 -7.49
CA LEU A 459 -12.29 -18.11 -8.44
C LEU A 459 -11.99 -18.53 -9.88
N SER A 460 -10.74 -18.80 -10.21
CA SER A 460 -10.33 -19.40 -11.48
C SER A 460 -10.09 -20.90 -11.27
N ARG A 461 -10.93 -21.76 -11.86
CA ARG A 461 -10.59 -23.18 -12.06
C ARG A 461 -9.69 -23.30 -13.29
N ASN A 462 -8.58 -24.03 -13.16
CA ASN A 462 -7.73 -24.40 -14.29
C ASN A 462 -8.49 -25.22 -15.33
#